data_AF-A0A960IW32-F1
#
_entry.id   AF-A0A960IW32-F1
#
_cell.length_a   1.000
_cell.length_b   1.000
_cell.length_c   1.000
_cell.angle_alpha   90.00
_cell.angle_beta   90.00
_cell.angle_gamma   90.00
#
_symmetry.space_group_name_H-M   'P 1'
#
loop_
_entity.id
_entity.type
_entity.pdbx_description
1 polymer ?
#
loop_
_entity_poly.entity_id
_entity_poly.type
_entity_poly.pdbx_seq_one_letter_code
_entity_poly.pdbx_strand_id
1 'polypeptide(L)' 'LTTQTPQEGFDLAIKLARMAVKMTQPDETVRGVLRPRYATDTGDLIAASHVVAVHFATIAAANHYWRNPR' A
#
# COMPACT_ATOMS: atom_id res chain seq x y z
N LEU A 1 8.80 -10.91 2.55
CA LEU A 1 8.57 -9.50 2.95
C LEU A 1 9.88 -8.72 3.07
N THR A 2 11.02 -9.27 2.66
CA THR A 2 12.33 -8.60 2.73
C THR A 2 12.51 -7.63 1.57
N THR A 3 12.93 -6.40 1.85
CA THR A 3 13.26 -5.35 0.86
C THR A 3 14.60 -4.72 1.24
N GLN A 4 15.38 -4.27 0.27
CA GLN A 4 16.74 -3.78 0.51
C GLN A 4 16.75 -2.40 1.14
N THR A 5 15.74 -1.57 0.83
CA THR A 5 15.66 -0.19 1.30
C THR A 5 14.27 0.15 1.84
N PRO A 6 14.15 1.23 2.65
CA PRO A 6 12.86 1.75 3.07
C PRO A 6 11.95 2.13 1.90
N GLN A 7 12.52 2.69 0.82
CA GLN A 7 11.76 3.07 -0.37
C GLN A 7 11.10 1.84 -1.02
N GLU A 8 11.87 0.77 -1.24
CA GLU A 8 11.32 -0.49 -1.76
C GLU A 8 10.25 -1.08 -0.82
N GLY A 9 10.44 -0.92 0.50
CA GLY A 9 9.45 -1.32 1.50
C GLY A 9 8.13 -0.55 1.35
N PHE A 10 8.20 0.75 1.08
CA PHE A 10 7.03 1.60 0.87
C PHE A 10 6.33 1.27 -0.45
N ASP A 11 7.10 1.05 -1.52
CA ASP A 11 6.56 0.62 -2.83
C ASP A 11 5.85 -0.73 -2.71
N LEU A 12 6.41 -1.66 -1.92
CA LEU A 12 5.77 -2.94 -1.60
C LEU A 12 4.46 -2.72 -0.80
N ALA A 13 4.45 -1.81 0.18
CA ALA A 13 3.24 -1.48 0.95
C ALA A 13 2.10 -0.96 0.05
N ILE A 14 2.42 -0.05 -0.87
CA ILE A 14 1.47 0.44 -1.89
C ILE A 14 0.95 -0.71 -2.75
N LYS A 15 1.85 -1.59 -3.22
CA LYS A 15 1.48 -2.74 -4.03
C LYS A 15 0.51 -3.66 -3.29
N LEU A 16 0.77 -3.98 -2.03
CA LEU A 16 -0.10 -4.84 -1.23
C LEU A 16 -1.49 -4.22 -1.03
N ALA A 17 -1.55 -2.92 -0.70
CA ALA A 17 -2.82 -2.20 -0.56
C ALA A 17 -3.65 -2.27 -1.86
N ARG A 18 -3.02 -2.02 -3.02
CA ARG A 18 -3.68 -2.09 -4.33
C ARG A 18 -4.11 -3.51 -4.72
N MET A 19 -3.33 -4.52 -4.34
CA MET A 19 -3.64 -5.92 -4.60
C MET A 19 -4.87 -6.38 -3.82
N ALA A 20 -5.06 -5.93 -2.57
CA ALA A 20 -6.26 -6.22 -1.80
C ALA A 20 -7.53 -5.75 -2.55
N VAL A 21 -7.54 -4.49 -3.02
CA VAL A 21 -8.66 -3.95 -3.81
C VAL A 21 -8.88 -4.73 -5.10
N LYS A 22 -7.81 -5.13 -5.79
CA LYS A 22 -7.89 -5.94 -7.02
C LYS A 22 -8.48 -7.33 -6.76
N MET A 23 -8.16 -7.94 -5.62
CA MET A 23 -8.69 -9.26 -5.24
C MET A 23 -10.15 -9.20 -4.82
N THR A 24 -10.56 -8.15 -4.11
CA THR A 24 -11.96 -7.98 -3.68
C THR A 24 -12.88 -7.60 -4.84
N GLN A 25 -12.38 -6.81 -5.79
CA GLN A 25 -13.11 -6.44 -7.00
C GLN A 25 -12.26 -6.81 -8.23
N PRO A 26 -12.45 -7.99 -8.84
CA PRO A 26 -11.63 -8.47 -9.95
C PRO A 26 -11.93 -7.77 -11.28
N ASP A 27 -13.11 -7.16 -11.46
CA ASP A 27 -13.49 -6.45 -12.68
C ASP A 27 -12.74 -5.11 -12.80
N GLU A 28 -11.95 -4.97 -13.86
CA GLU A 28 -11.19 -3.76 -14.15
C GLU A 28 -12.06 -2.58 -14.53
N THR A 29 -13.16 -2.82 -15.24
CA THR A 29 -14.09 -1.77 -15.66
C THR A 29 -14.73 -1.12 -14.45
N VAL A 30 -15.19 -1.93 -13.49
CA VAL A 30 -15.74 -1.43 -12.23
C VAL A 30 -14.70 -0.62 -11.45
N ARG A 31 -13.45 -1.10 -11.34
CA ARG A 31 -12.38 -0.33 -10.68
C ARG A 31 -12.06 0.97 -11.43
N GLY A 32 -12.15 0.98 -12.76
CA GLY A 32 -11.96 2.17 -13.59
C GLY A 32 -13.00 3.25 -13.30
N VAL A 33 -14.27 2.86 -13.12
CA VAL A 33 -15.36 3.77 -12.74
C VAL A 33 -15.19 4.30 -11.30
N LEU A 34 -14.71 3.48 -10.38
CA LEU A 34 -14.53 3.88 -8.97
C LEU A 34 -13.31 4.79 -8.74
N ARG A 35 -12.25 4.66 -9.56
CA ARG A 35 -10.98 5.38 -9.36
C ARG A 35 -11.10 6.89 -9.32
N PRO A 36 -11.79 7.57 -10.25
CA PRO A 36 -11.94 9.02 -10.21
C PRO A 36 -12.58 9.53 -8.92
N ARG A 37 -13.51 8.76 -8.34
CA ARG A 37 -14.23 9.14 -7.12
C ARG A 37 -13.28 9.21 -5.92
N TYR A 38 -12.61 8.10 -5.59
CA TYR A 38 -11.73 8.10 -4.42
C TYR A 38 -10.46 8.92 -4.63
N ALA A 39 -10.04 9.16 -5.89
CA ALA A 39 -8.86 9.97 -6.19
C ALA A 39 -9.10 11.48 -5.99
N THR A 40 -10.37 11.91 -5.91
CA THR A 40 -10.75 13.32 -5.74
C THR A 40 -11.39 13.60 -4.38
N ASP A 41 -11.59 12.55 -3.57
CA ASP A 41 -12.15 12.65 -2.22
C ASP A 41 -11.02 12.67 -1.16
N THR A 42 -10.98 13.71 -0.33
CA THR A 42 -9.93 13.86 0.69
C THR A 42 -10.00 12.77 1.77
N GLY A 43 -11.20 12.33 2.15
CA GLY A 43 -11.38 11.27 3.13
C GLY A 43 -10.85 9.94 2.62
N ASP A 44 -11.14 9.62 1.36
CA ASP A 44 -10.64 8.41 0.72
C ASP A 44 -9.11 8.44 0.52
N LEU A 45 -8.53 9.60 0.18
CA LEU A 45 -7.08 9.75 0.06
C LEU A 45 -6.37 9.54 1.41
N ILE A 46 -6.92 10.08 2.50
CA ILE A 46 -6.41 9.86 3.86
C ILE A 46 -6.56 8.39 4.25
N ALA A 47 -7.70 7.77 3.96
CA ALA A 47 -7.93 6.35 4.24
C ALA A 47 -6.95 5.44 3.47
N ALA A 48 -6.71 5.73 2.19
CA ALA A 48 -5.73 5.00 1.38
C ALA A 48 -4.31 5.14 1.95
N SER A 49 -3.94 6.35 2.38
CA SER A 49 -2.65 6.60 3.05
C SER A 49 -2.50 5.78 4.34
N HIS A 50 -3.56 5.71 5.16
CA HIS A 50 -3.56 4.92 6.38
C HIS A 50 -3.36 3.42 6.11
N VAL A 51 -4.03 2.84 5.10
CA VAL A 51 -3.85 1.43 4.72
C VAL A 51 -2.41 1.15 4.32
N VAL A 52 -1.79 2.04 3.53
CA VAL A 52 -0.37 1.92 3.16
C VAL A 52 0.52 1.99 4.40
N ALA A 53 0.24 2.90 5.34
CA ALA A 53 0.99 3.03 6.58
C ALA A 53 0.94 1.74 7.43
N VAL A 54 -0.22 1.08 7.51
CA VAL A 54 -0.37 -0.20 8.21
C VAL A 54 0.48 -1.30 7.56
N HIS A 55 0.44 -1.44 6.23
CA HIS A 55 1.30 -2.41 5.54
C HIS A 55 2.79 -2.07 5.72
N PHE A 56 3.16 -0.80 5.62
CA PHE A 56 4.54 -0.36 5.76
C PHE A 56 5.07 -0.63 7.17
N ALA A 57 4.25 -0.48 8.22
CA ALA A 57 4.64 -0.83 9.58
C ALA A 57 5.01 -2.32 9.70
N THR A 58 4.21 -3.22 9.10
CA THR A 58 4.51 -4.66 9.07
C THR A 58 5.77 -4.96 8.27
N ILE A 59 5.95 -4.34 7.09
CA ILE A 59 7.13 -4.54 6.24
C ILE A 59 8.39 -4.01 6.93
N ALA A 60 8.33 -2.83 7.55
CA ALA A 60 9.45 -2.26 8.28
C ALA A 60 9.88 -3.16 9.44
N ALA A 61 8.93 -3.68 10.22
CA ALA A 61 9.22 -4.64 11.27
C ALA A 61 9.88 -5.92 10.73
N ALA A 62 9.38 -6.46 9.61
CA ALA A 62 9.95 -7.63 8.95
C ALA A 62 11.38 -7.39 8.38
N ASN A 63 11.77 -6.13 8.17
CA ASN A 63 13.10 -5.73 7.68
C ASN A 63 14.00 -5.17 8.78
N HIS A 64 13.66 -5.37 10.06
CA HIS A 64 14.39 -4.79 11.19
C HIS A 64 14.62 -3.28 11.04
N TYR A 65 13.64 -2.59 10.45
CA TYR A 65 13.67 -1.16 10.14
C TYR A 65 14.87 -0.71 9.29
N TRP A 66 15.46 -1.63 8.51
CA TRP A 66 16.69 -1.41 7.74
C TRP A 66 17.85 -0.85 8.59
N ARG A 67 17.79 -1.06 9.91
CA ARG A 67 18.89 -0.72 10.81
C ARG A 67 19.94 -1.79 10.57
N ASN A 68 21.07 -1.41 9.96
CA ASN A 68 22.20 -2.31 9.75
C ASN A 68 22.49 -3.09 11.05
N PRO A 69 22.28 -4.42 11.09
CA PRO A 69 22.92 -5.24 12.09
C PRO A 69 24.40 -5.23 11.75
N ARG A 70 25.21 -4.69 12.66
CA ARG A 70 26.65 -4.96 12.64
C ARG A 70 26.89 -6.44 12.90
#